data_AF-A0A534LW75-F1
#
_entry.id   AF-A0A534LW75-F1
#
_cell.length_a   1.000
_cell.length_b   1.000
_cell.length_c   1.000
_cell.angle_alpha   90.00
_cell.angle_beta   90.00
_cell.angle_gamma   90.00
#
_symmetry.space_group_name_H-M   'P 1'
#
loop_
_entity.id
_entity.type
_entity.pdbx_description
1 polymer ?
#
loop_
_entity_poly.entity_id
_entity_poly.type
_entity_poly.pdbx_seq_one_letter_code
_entity_poly.pdbx_strand_id
1 'polypeptide(L)'
;MQGGQTRSRDFLEGLSFVLASRQRETVLAAVIPGPKTPMQVAKQTGLHLPHVSRALGQLVRTDLVERVAGQRRGRLYAASGLGRAVFGELAEERGDRIVAPMIRGGHLRNYHHWVATHHTSTAADEILIGVAIEARFGDGTYETIRRMLREEAKNFSSAKRLISKVIPFTLLLELSPNAYSREFNHGRLEVEVQGHRALLKNYDWISSPARCAAWLGAYEGFVQMLKIEATVTKVACMLRGDPYCGYQLDW
;
A
#
# COMPACT_ATOMS: atom_id res chain seq x y z
N MET A 1 2.09 34.85 1.52
CA MET A 1 3.54 34.59 1.39
C MET A 1 3.87 33.39 2.28
N GLN A 2 4.18 32.24 1.70
CA GLN A 2 4.72 31.08 2.42
C GLN A 2 5.92 30.57 1.62
N GLY A 3 7.06 30.48 2.31
CA GLY A 3 8.38 30.33 1.73
C GLY A 3 8.55 28.98 1.03
N GLY A 4 8.94 29.03 -0.25
CA GLY A 4 9.53 27.89 -0.92
C GLY A 4 10.80 27.49 -0.17
N GLN A 5 10.76 26.35 0.51
CA GLN A 5 11.98 25.70 0.95
C GLN A 5 12.87 25.52 -0.30
N THR A 6 14.05 26.11 -0.28
CA THR A 6 15.09 25.83 -1.27
C THR A 6 15.40 24.34 -1.17
N ARG A 7 14.82 23.54 -2.07
CA ARG A 7 15.08 22.09 -2.15
C ARG A 7 16.58 21.90 -2.35
N SER A 8 17.18 21.00 -1.55
CA SER A 8 18.63 20.78 -1.64
C SER A 8 19.02 20.30 -3.03
N ARG A 9 20.24 20.61 -3.46
CA ARG A 9 20.76 20.19 -4.76
C ARG A 9 20.70 18.67 -4.93
N ASP A 10 21.10 17.92 -3.91
CA ASP A 10 21.10 16.45 -3.92
C ASP A 10 19.69 15.87 -4.07
N PHE A 11 18.68 16.54 -3.50
CA PHE A 11 17.28 16.18 -3.69
C PHE A 11 16.82 16.37 -5.13
N LEU A 12 17.11 17.52 -5.74
CA LEU A 12 16.74 17.80 -7.12
C LEU A 12 17.48 16.88 -8.12
N GLU A 13 18.76 16.61 -7.87
CA GLU A 13 19.56 15.66 -8.65
C GLU A 13 19.01 14.24 -8.52
N GLY A 14 18.68 13.81 -7.29
CA GLY A 14 18.03 12.52 -7.04
C GLY A 14 16.68 12.38 -7.74
N LEU A 15 15.86 13.44 -7.71
CA LEU A 15 14.56 13.49 -8.39
C LEU A 15 14.71 13.34 -9.91
N SER A 16 15.55 14.17 -10.53
CA SER A 16 15.86 14.10 -11.96
C SER A 16 16.41 12.73 -12.35
N PHE A 17 17.31 12.18 -11.52
CA PHE A 17 17.88 10.86 -11.73
C PHE A 17 16.83 9.76 -11.74
N VAL A 18 15.90 9.74 -10.78
CA VAL A 18 14.85 8.71 -10.74
C VAL A 18 13.86 8.88 -11.90
N LEU A 19 13.44 10.12 -12.20
CA LEU A 19 12.53 10.43 -13.32
C LEU A 19 13.05 9.94 -14.67
N ALA A 20 14.37 10.02 -14.89
CA ALA A 20 14.98 9.58 -16.13
C ALA A 20 14.96 8.04 -16.34
N SER A 21 14.45 7.23 -15.42
CA SER A 21 14.29 5.79 -15.64
C SER A 21 13.18 5.13 -14.82
N ARG A 22 12.23 4.55 -15.56
CA ARG A 22 11.15 3.71 -14.99
C ARG A 22 11.66 2.55 -14.14
N GLN A 23 12.82 1.95 -14.49
CA GLN A 23 13.39 0.85 -13.72
C GLN A 23 13.90 1.34 -12.36
N ARG A 24 14.53 2.52 -12.30
CA ARG A 24 15.00 3.12 -11.05
C ARG A 24 13.84 3.48 -10.14
N GLU A 25 12.83 4.13 -10.68
CA GLU A 25 11.60 4.47 -9.96
C GLU A 25 10.92 3.22 -9.37
N THR A 26 10.71 2.19 -10.20
CA THR A 26 10.07 0.93 -9.79
C THR A 26 10.87 0.21 -8.70
N VAL A 27 12.19 0.21 -8.80
CA VAL A 27 13.07 -0.45 -7.83
C VAL A 27 13.18 0.35 -6.54
N LEU A 28 13.26 1.68 -6.61
CA LEU A 28 13.22 2.56 -5.44
C LEU A 28 11.91 2.36 -4.68
N ALA A 29 10.77 2.46 -5.38
CA ALA A 29 9.44 2.21 -4.83
C ALA A 29 9.35 0.85 -4.12
N ALA A 30 10.04 -0.17 -4.64
CA ALA A 30 10.00 -1.50 -4.06
C ALA A 30 10.69 -1.61 -2.70
N VAL A 31 11.72 -0.81 -2.42
CA VAL A 31 12.50 -0.86 -1.16
C VAL A 31 12.12 0.21 -0.14
N ILE A 32 11.23 1.14 -0.50
CA ILE A 32 10.64 2.12 0.42
C ILE A 32 9.96 1.48 1.65
N PRO A 33 9.18 0.37 1.52
CA PRO A 33 8.50 -0.23 2.66
C PRO A 33 9.46 -0.89 3.65
N GLY A 34 10.67 -1.21 3.23
CA GLY A 34 11.66 -1.84 4.09
C GLY A 34 12.70 -2.67 3.34
N PRO A 35 13.67 -3.22 4.08
CA PRO A 35 14.78 -3.98 3.53
C PRO A 35 14.32 -5.16 2.67
N LYS A 36 14.80 -5.25 1.42
CA LYS A 36 14.51 -6.36 0.51
C LYS A 36 15.75 -6.87 -0.20
N THR A 37 15.74 -8.16 -0.52
CA THR A 37 16.72 -8.76 -1.42
C THR A 37 16.42 -8.43 -2.88
N PRO A 38 17.43 -8.45 -3.77
CA PRO A 38 17.20 -8.29 -5.21
C PRO A 38 16.16 -9.27 -5.77
N MET A 39 16.10 -10.49 -5.25
CA MET A 39 15.11 -11.49 -5.67
C MET A 39 13.68 -11.12 -5.26
N GLN A 40 13.49 -10.63 -4.02
CA GLN A 40 12.19 -10.13 -3.57
C GLN A 40 11.73 -8.94 -4.40
N VAL A 41 12.63 -8.01 -4.73
CA VAL A 41 12.34 -6.86 -5.60
C VAL A 41 11.97 -7.33 -7.02
N ALA A 42 12.71 -8.28 -7.61
CA ALA A 42 12.38 -8.86 -8.91
C ALA A 42 10.98 -9.49 -8.94
N LYS A 43 10.67 -10.32 -7.92
CA LYS A 43 9.35 -10.96 -7.79
C LYS A 43 8.22 -9.93 -7.61
N GLN A 44 8.46 -8.87 -6.84
CA GLN A 44 7.48 -7.83 -6.55
C GLN A 44 7.20 -6.94 -7.76
N THR A 45 8.23 -6.65 -8.56
CA THR A 45 8.16 -5.68 -9.67
C THR A 45 7.94 -6.33 -11.03
N GLY A 46 8.12 -7.65 -11.13
CA GLY A 46 8.12 -8.38 -12.41
C GLY A 46 9.36 -8.11 -13.27
N LEU A 47 10.34 -7.36 -12.77
CA LEU A 47 11.58 -7.07 -13.49
C LEU A 47 12.55 -8.26 -13.43
N HIS A 48 13.31 -8.45 -14.51
CA HIS A 48 14.37 -9.45 -14.55
C HIS A 48 15.48 -9.11 -13.53
N LEU A 49 15.98 -10.11 -12.80
CA LEU A 49 16.92 -9.92 -11.68
C LEU A 49 18.19 -9.09 -12.01
N PRO A 50 18.82 -9.22 -13.20
CA PRO A 50 19.89 -8.34 -13.64
C PRO A 50 19.52 -6.85 -13.70
N HIS A 51 18.28 -6.52 -14.12
CA HIS A 51 17.81 -5.14 -14.19
C HIS A 51 17.62 -4.56 -12.80
N VAL A 52 17.04 -5.36 -11.89
CA VAL A 52 16.92 -5.01 -10.48
C VAL A 52 18.28 -4.78 -9.84
N SER A 53 19.23 -5.69 -10.06
CA SER A 53 20.58 -5.58 -9.49
C SER A 53 21.31 -4.34 -10.00
N ARG A 54 21.18 -4.02 -11.29
CA ARG A 54 21.74 -2.81 -11.90
C ARG A 54 21.12 -1.55 -11.30
N ALA A 55 19.79 -1.49 -11.19
CA ALA A 55 19.07 -0.36 -10.65
C ALA A 55 19.38 -0.14 -9.16
N LEU A 56 19.41 -1.19 -8.34
CA LEU A 56 19.86 -1.10 -6.94
C LEU A 56 21.28 -0.57 -6.83
N GLY A 57 22.19 -1.04 -7.69
CA GLY A 57 23.57 -0.54 -7.73
C GLY A 57 23.65 0.95 -8.11
N GLN A 58 22.80 1.41 -9.03
CA GLN A 58 22.68 2.81 -9.41
C GLN A 58 22.14 3.67 -8.25
N LEU A 59 21.04 3.26 -7.64
CA LEU A 59 20.40 3.99 -6.53
C LEU A 59 21.29 4.06 -5.29
N VAL A 60 22.12 3.04 -5.03
CA VAL A 60 23.11 3.07 -3.96
C VAL A 60 24.23 4.08 -4.24
N ARG A 61 24.65 4.24 -5.50
CA ARG A 61 25.68 5.22 -5.85
C ARG A 61 25.21 6.66 -5.74
N THR A 62 23.90 6.88 -5.85
CA THR A 62 23.27 8.21 -5.72
C THR A 62 22.66 8.43 -4.35
N ASP A 63 23.00 7.60 -3.36
CA ASP A 63 22.53 7.71 -1.97
C ASP A 63 21.00 7.68 -1.79
N LEU A 64 20.27 7.09 -2.74
CA LEU A 64 18.81 6.91 -2.66
C LEU A 64 18.42 5.58 -2.01
N VAL A 65 19.35 4.63 -1.95
CA VAL A 65 19.17 3.30 -1.37
C VAL A 65 20.44 2.92 -0.61
N GLU A 66 20.27 2.29 0.53
CA GLU A 66 21.35 1.81 1.38
C GLU A 66 21.41 0.29 1.40
N ARG A 67 22.62 -0.25 1.62
CA ARG A 67 22.83 -1.66 1.91
C ARG A 67 22.81 -1.84 3.43
N VAL A 68 21.73 -2.40 3.94
CA VAL A 68 21.51 -2.45 5.40
C VAL A 68 22.05 -3.72 6.05
N ALA A 69 22.13 -4.84 5.32
CA ALA A 69 22.66 -6.10 5.85
C ALA A 69 22.99 -7.13 4.75
N GLY A 70 23.80 -8.13 5.11
CA GLY A 70 24.04 -9.32 4.31
C GLY A 70 25.21 -9.23 3.32
N GLN A 71 25.84 -10.38 3.06
CA GLN A 71 26.93 -10.55 2.09
C GLN A 71 26.38 -10.71 0.66
N ARG A 72 27.17 -11.24 -0.28
CA ARG A 72 26.81 -11.34 -1.71
C ARG A 72 25.48 -12.08 -1.95
N ARG A 73 25.17 -13.13 -1.18
CA ARG A 73 23.89 -13.86 -1.18
C ARG A 73 23.12 -13.47 0.09
N GLY A 74 21.87 -13.05 -0.05
CA GLY A 74 21.08 -12.53 1.08
C GLY A 74 21.25 -11.03 1.37
N ARG A 75 21.89 -10.26 0.48
CA ARG A 75 22.02 -8.81 0.61
C ARG A 75 20.66 -8.11 0.67
N LEU A 76 20.47 -7.26 1.66
CA LEU A 76 19.28 -6.45 1.87
C LEU A 76 19.53 -4.98 1.52
N TYR A 77 18.55 -4.39 0.84
CA TYR A 77 18.56 -3.00 0.41
C TYR A 77 17.33 -2.27 0.95
N ALA A 78 17.49 -1.07 1.48
CA ALA A 78 16.41 -0.21 1.97
C ALA A 78 16.53 1.21 1.41
N ALA A 79 15.44 1.94 1.28
CA ALA A 79 15.52 3.36 0.90
C ALA A 79 16.17 4.19 2.02
N SER A 80 17.11 5.07 1.63
CA SER A 80 17.71 6.06 2.52
C SER A 80 16.72 7.15 2.90
N GLY A 81 17.10 8.06 3.80
CA GLY A 81 16.31 9.27 4.09
C GLY A 81 16.05 10.12 2.85
N LEU A 82 17.08 10.34 2.03
CA LEU A 82 16.99 11.07 0.76
C LEU A 82 16.08 10.33 -0.24
N GLY A 83 16.24 9.01 -0.37
CA GLY A 83 15.42 8.19 -1.26
C GLY A 83 13.94 8.22 -0.90
N ARG A 84 13.62 8.25 0.39
CA ARG A 84 12.23 8.42 0.88
C ARG A 84 11.67 9.79 0.53
N ALA A 85 12.45 10.85 0.73
CA ALA A 85 12.02 12.20 0.38
C ALA A 85 11.77 12.36 -1.13
N VAL A 86 12.72 11.92 -1.97
CA VAL A 86 12.59 11.94 -3.43
C VAL A 86 11.39 11.12 -3.90
N PHE A 87 11.19 9.93 -3.33
CA PHE A 87 10.03 9.11 -3.69
C PHE A 87 8.70 9.72 -3.26
N GLY A 88 8.65 10.38 -2.09
CA GLY A 88 7.46 11.12 -1.64
C GLY A 88 7.07 12.20 -2.64
N GLU A 89 8.02 13.00 -3.08
CA GLU A 89 7.83 14.04 -4.10
C GLU A 89 7.33 13.47 -5.43
N LEU A 90 7.92 12.36 -5.91
CA LEU A 90 7.48 11.69 -7.13
C LEU A 90 6.03 11.21 -7.03
N ALA A 91 5.62 10.76 -5.85
CA ALA A 91 4.26 10.28 -5.61
C ALA A 91 3.24 11.42 -5.51
N GLU A 92 3.65 12.61 -5.11
CA GLU A 92 2.80 13.80 -4.93
C GLU A 92 2.68 14.64 -6.22
N GLU A 93 3.74 14.78 -7.03
CA GLU A 93 3.76 15.67 -8.21
C GLU A 93 3.36 14.99 -9.54
N ARG A 94 3.43 13.66 -9.67
CA ARG A 94 3.10 12.97 -10.94
C ARG A 94 1.63 12.55 -11.05
N GLY A 95 0.89 13.29 -11.87
CA GLY A 95 -0.45 12.90 -12.35
C GLY A 95 -0.48 11.94 -13.55
N ASP A 96 0.65 11.67 -14.22
CA ASP A 96 0.71 10.80 -15.42
C ASP A 96 0.90 9.32 -15.08
N ARG A 97 1.43 9.01 -13.90
CA ARG A 97 1.58 7.66 -13.34
C ARG A 97 1.46 7.71 -11.83
N ILE A 98 0.25 7.42 -11.34
CA ILE A 98 -0.02 7.31 -9.91
C ILE A 98 0.73 6.09 -9.35
N VAL A 99 1.93 6.28 -8.79
CA VAL A 99 2.46 5.40 -7.74
C VAL A 99 1.92 5.94 -6.42
N ALA A 100 0.61 5.85 -6.23
CA ALA A 100 0.02 6.21 -4.95
C ALA A 100 0.57 5.24 -3.89
N PRO A 101 1.18 5.74 -2.81
CA PRO A 101 1.50 4.91 -1.66
C PRO A 101 0.23 4.20 -1.24
N MET A 102 0.29 2.88 -1.03
CA MET A 102 -0.84 2.01 -0.70
C MET A 102 -1.80 1.67 -1.85
N ILE A 103 -1.46 1.93 -3.12
CA ILE A 103 -2.33 1.55 -4.24
C ILE A 103 -1.48 0.89 -5.34
N ARG A 104 -1.77 -0.39 -5.66
CA ARG A 104 -1.36 -1.00 -6.93
C ARG A 104 -2.58 -1.44 -7.73
N GLY A 105 -2.42 -1.61 -9.04
CA GLY A 105 -3.41 -2.31 -9.86
C GLY A 105 -4.79 -1.63 -9.92
N GLY A 106 -5.85 -2.41 -9.69
CA GLY A 106 -7.23 -2.03 -9.98
C GLY A 106 -7.94 -1.14 -8.95
N HIS A 107 -7.28 -0.67 -7.89
CA HIS A 107 -7.96 0.07 -6.81
C HIS A 107 -8.64 1.35 -7.31
N LEU A 108 -7.99 2.13 -8.18
CA LEU A 108 -8.60 3.32 -8.78
C LEU A 108 -9.82 2.97 -9.63
N ARG A 109 -9.76 1.83 -10.34
CA ARG A 109 -10.91 1.31 -11.10
C ARG A 109 -12.05 0.88 -10.17
N ASN A 110 -11.74 0.28 -9.03
CA ASN A 110 -12.73 -0.12 -8.02
C ASN A 110 -13.40 1.12 -7.40
N TYR A 111 -12.62 2.15 -7.08
CA TYR A 111 -13.16 3.42 -6.54
C TYR A 111 -14.03 4.12 -7.58
N HIS A 112 -13.56 4.20 -8.82
CA HIS A 112 -14.35 4.73 -9.94
C HIS A 112 -15.65 3.95 -10.13
N HIS A 113 -15.56 2.61 -10.19
CA HIS A 113 -16.72 1.74 -10.31
C HIS A 113 -17.74 1.99 -9.21
N TRP A 114 -17.28 2.05 -7.95
CA TRP A 114 -18.17 2.26 -6.81
C TRP A 114 -18.87 3.61 -6.86
N VAL A 115 -18.13 4.69 -7.14
CA VAL A 115 -18.70 6.04 -7.26
C VAL A 115 -19.66 6.12 -8.44
N ALA A 116 -19.29 5.57 -9.59
CA ALA A 116 -20.17 5.57 -10.77
C ALA A 116 -21.47 4.81 -10.50
N THR A 117 -21.42 3.76 -9.65
CA THR A 117 -22.58 2.94 -9.27
C THR A 117 -23.49 3.65 -8.27
N HIS A 118 -22.94 4.36 -7.28
CA HIS A 118 -23.70 4.96 -6.18
C HIS A 118 -23.99 6.46 -6.35
N HIS A 119 -23.27 7.12 -7.25
CA HIS A 119 -23.40 8.54 -7.55
C HIS A 119 -23.56 8.72 -9.07
N THR A 120 -22.55 9.25 -9.76
CA THR A 120 -22.57 9.45 -11.22
C THR A 120 -21.20 9.13 -11.82
N SER A 121 -21.17 8.80 -13.12
CA SER A 121 -19.93 8.62 -13.88
C SER A 121 -19.08 9.89 -13.92
N THR A 122 -19.71 11.05 -14.11
CA THR A 122 -19.05 12.36 -14.05
C THR A 122 -18.38 12.60 -12.69
N ALA A 123 -19.07 12.27 -11.60
CA ALA A 123 -18.50 12.38 -10.26
C ALA A 123 -17.31 11.42 -10.07
N ALA A 124 -17.36 10.22 -10.63
CA ALA A 124 -16.27 9.26 -10.57
C ALA A 124 -15.02 9.75 -11.32
N ASP A 125 -15.20 10.39 -12.47
CA ASP A 125 -14.11 10.96 -13.26
C ASP A 125 -13.43 12.15 -12.53
N GLU A 126 -14.22 13.00 -11.88
CA GLU A 126 -13.71 14.15 -11.11
C GLU A 126 -12.92 13.74 -9.85
N ILE A 127 -13.28 12.63 -9.18
CA ILE A 127 -12.60 12.15 -7.96
C ILE A 127 -11.21 11.61 -8.26
N LEU A 128 -11.02 10.93 -9.39
CA LEU A 128 -9.72 10.37 -9.76
C LEU A 128 -8.65 11.45 -9.91
N ILE A 129 -9.07 12.68 -10.23
CA ILE A 129 -8.19 13.86 -10.35
C ILE A 129 -7.75 14.39 -8.97
N GLY A 130 -8.50 14.13 -7.89
CA GLY A 130 -8.29 14.75 -6.57
C GLY A 130 -8.24 13.85 -5.33
N VAL A 131 -8.39 12.52 -5.44
CA VAL A 131 -8.38 11.53 -4.33
C VAL A 131 -9.07 12.05 -3.05
N ALA A 132 -10.37 12.37 -3.13
CA ALA A 132 -11.09 13.03 -2.03
C ALA A 132 -12.54 12.53 -1.84
N ILE A 133 -12.76 11.21 -1.84
CA ILE A 133 -14.10 10.60 -1.70
C ILE A 133 -14.78 11.07 -0.41
N GLU A 134 -14.08 11.02 0.72
CA GLU A 134 -14.66 11.45 1.99
C GLU A 134 -14.98 12.95 2.00
N ALA A 135 -14.13 13.79 1.42
CA ALA A 135 -14.37 15.24 1.40
C ALA A 135 -15.58 15.63 0.54
N ARG A 136 -15.95 14.78 -0.43
CA ARG A 136 -16.99 15.08 -1.41
C ARG A 136 -18.32 14.36 -1.12
N PHE A 137 -18.28 13.15 -0.57
CA PHE A 137 -19.46 12.31 -0.32
C PHE A 137 -19.58 11.85 1.13
N GLY A 138 -18.60 12.17 1.97
CA GLY A 138 -18.62 11.87 3.40
C GLY A 138 -19.28 12.98 4.20
N ASP A 139 -19.72 12.61 5.40
CA ASP A 139 -20.19 13.50 6.45
C ASP A 139 -19.10 13.74 7.52
N GLY A 140 -17.88 13.23 7.29
CA GLY A 140 -16.76 13.30 8.23
C GLY A 140 -16.71 12.14 9.22
N THR A 141 -17.68 11.23 9.22
CA THR A 141 -17.64 10.01 10.05
C THR A 141 -16.75 8.91 9.46
N TYR A 142 -16.34 9.04 8.20
CA TYR A 142 -15.63 8.01 7.45
C TYR A 142 -16.44 6.74 7.16
N GLU A 143 -17.75 6.73 7.40
CA GLU A 143 -18.59 5.59 7.04
C GLU A 143 -18.73 5.44 5.52
N THR A 144 -18.72 6.54 4.76
CA THR A 144 -18.74 6.49 3.29
C THR A 144 -17.56 5.70 2.74
N ILE A 145 -16.34 6.01 3.19
CA ILE A 145 -15.14 5.28 2.74
C ILE A 145 -15.11 3.83 3.28
N ARG A 146 -15.60 3.58 4.51
CA ARG A 146 -15.72 2.21 5.07
C ARG A 146 -16.67 1.36 4.22
N ARG A 147 -17.87 1.86 3.92
CA ARG A 147 -18.86 1.18 3.10
C ARG A 147 -18.32 0.90 1.71
N MET A 148 -17.67 1.88 1.08
CA MET A 148 -17.04 1.70 -0.23
C MET A 148 -16.07 0.52 -0.21
N LEU A 149 -15.13 0.48 0.75
CA LEU A 149 -14.16 -0.61 0.79
C LEU A 149 -14.77 -1.95 1.16
N ARG A 150 -15.84 -1.98 1.95
CA ARG A 150 -16.61 -3.19 2.24
C ARG A 150 -17.19 -3.80 0.96
N GLU A 151 -17.79 -2.98 0.11
CA GLU A 151 -18.39 -3.44 -1.14
C GLU A 151 -17.36 -3.78 -2.21
N GLU A 152 -16.25 -3.03 -2.26
CA GLU A 152 -15.17 -3.22 -3.24
C GLU A 152 -14.14 -4.28 -2.83
N ALA A 153 -14.16 -4.79 -1.60
CA ALA A 153 -13.26 -5.84 -1.11
C ALA A 153 -13.28 -7.07 -2.04
N LYS A 154 -14.47 -7.44 -2.54
CA LYS A 154 -14.64 -8.54 -3.49
C LYS A 154 -13.93 -8.31 -4.83
N ASN A 155 -13.57 -7.08 -5.17
CA ASN A 155 -12.90 -6.74 -6.42
C ASN A 155 -11.36 -6.77 -6.30
N PHE A 156 -10.81 -7.14 -5.14
CA PHE A 156 -9.37 -7.31 -4.98
C PHE A 156 -8.92 -8.64 -5.60
N SER A 157 -8.14 -8.56 -6.67
CA SER A 157 -7.74 -9.71 -7.49
C SER A 157 -6.95 -10.75 -6.69
N SER A 158 -6.08 -10.32 -5.78
CA SER A 158 -5.29 -11.19 -4.94
C SER A 158 -6.12 -11.89 -3.89
N ALA A 159 -7.12 -11.19 -3.32
CA ALA A 159 -8.04 -11.74 -2.34
C ALA A 159 -8.92 -12.80 -3.00
N LYS A 160 -9.53 -12.50 -4.16
CA LYS A 160 -10.26 -13.47 -5.00
C LYS A 160 -9.46 -14.74 -5.25
N ARG A 161 -8.20 -14.60 -5.70
CA ARG A 161 -7.32 -15.75 -5.95
C ARG A 161 -6.96 -16.54 -4.70
N LEU A 162 -6.86 -15.89 -3.54
CA LEU A 162 -6.57 -16.59 -2.29
C LEU A 162 -7.81 -17.37 -1.81
N ILE A 163 -8.97 -16.72 -1.86
CA ILE A 163 -10.27 -17.28 -1.45
C ILE A 163 -10.69 -18.45 -2.32
N SER A 164 -10.38 -18.42 -3.63
CA SER A 164 -10.70 -19.51 -4.54
C SER A 164 -9.96 -20.82 -4.26
N LYS A 165 -9.01 -20.86 -3.30
CA LYS A 165 -8.21 -22.05 -3.01
C LYS A 165 -8.90 -23.09 -2.12
N VAL A 166 -10.12 -22.83 -1.66
CA VAL A 166 -10.91 -23.76 -0.81
C VAL A 166 -10.07 -24.31 0.36
N ILE A 167 -9.50 -23.40 1.15
CA ILE A 167 -8.68 -23.71 2.34
C ILE A 167 -9.40 -23.27 3.61
N PRO A 168 -9.07 -23.85 4.79
CA PRO A 168 -9.64 -23.43 6.07
C PRO A 168 -9.46 -21.93 6.31
N PHE A 169 -10.45 -21.30 6.96
CA PHE A 169 -10.47 -19.85 7.17
C PHE A 169 -9.26 -19.34 7.95
N THR A 170 -8.82 -20.08 8.98
CA THR A 170 -7.61 -19.78 9.75
C THR A 170 -6.36 -19.71 8.86
N LEU A 171 -6.18 -20.71 7.99
CA LEU A 171 -5.06 -20.75 7.05
C LEU A 171 -5.16 -19.62 6.01
N LEU A 172 -6.37 -19.27 5.59
CA LEU A 172 -6.60 -18.14 4.70
C LEU A 172 -6.13 -16.83 5.35
N LEU A 173 -6.45 -16.62 6.63
CA LEU A 173 -6.00 -15.45 7.40
C LEU A 173 -4.48 -15.41 7.52
N GLU A 174 -3.83 -16.53 7.86
CA GLU A 174 -2.36 -16.62 7.94
C GLU A 174 -1.68 -16.34 6.59
N LEU A 175 -2.32 -16.69 5.47
CA LEU A 175 -1.80 -16.42 4.12
C LEU A 175 -2.15 -15.03 3.60
N SER A 176 -3.02 -14.27 4.28
CA SER A 176 -3.47 -12.95 3.84
C SER A 176 -2.35 -11.89 3.70
N PRO A 177 -1.22 -11.92 4.46
CA PRO A 177 -0.06 -11.06 4.18
C PRO A 177 0.49 -11.20 2.76
N ASN A 178 0.40 -12.40 2.17
CA ASN A 178 0.81 -12.61 0.77
C ASN A 178 -0.13 -11.93 -0.21
N ALA A 179 -1.44 -11.92 0.08
CA ALA A 179 -2.42 -11.19 -0.72
C ALA A 179 -2.17 -9.68 -0.60
N TYR A 180 -2.01 -9.18 0.62
CA TYR A 180 -1.67 -7.78 0.91
C TYR A 180 -0.45 -7.31 0.09
N SER A 181 0.66 -8.05 0.15
CA SER A 181 1.91 -7.66 -0.54
C SER A 181 1.79 -7.55 -2.07
N ARG A 182 0.72 -8.11 -2.65
CA ARG A 182 0.43 -8.06 -4.08
C ARG A 182 -0.48 -6.89 -4.45
N GLU A 183 -1.39 -6.48 -3.58
CA GLU A 183 -2.29 -5.33 -3.78
C GLU A 183 -1.66 -4.01 -3.34
N PHE A 184 -0.79 -4.05 -2.35
CA PHE A 184 -0.21 -2.85 -1.76
C PHE A 184 1.30 -2.77 -2.06
N ASN A 185 1.75 -1.57 -2.43
CA ASN A 185 3.17 -1.25 -2.64
C ASN A 185 3.87 -0.77 -1.38
N HIS A 186 3.12 -0.52 -0.31
CA HIS A 186 3.57 0.07 0.93
C HIS A 186 2.83 -0.57 2.11
N GLY A 187 3.40 -0.43 3.32
CA GLY A 187 2.93 -1.10 4.53
C GLY A 187 3.32 -2.57 4.64
N ARG A 188 3.28 -3.09 5.86
CA ARG A 188 3.47 -4.50 6.21
C ARG A 188 2.24 -4.97 6.97
N LEU A 189 1.67 -6.09 6.54
CA LEU A 189 0.61 -6.78 7.25
C LEU A 189 1.19 -7.99 7.96
N GLU A 190 0.95 -8.08 9.26
CA GLU A 190 1.15 -9.30 10.05
C GLU A 190 -0.20 -9.77 10.57
N VAL A 191 -0.37 -11.09 10.65
CA VAL A 191 -1.61 -11.69 11.14
C VAL A 191 -1.26 -12.72 12.19
N GLU A 192 -1.88 -12.59 13.35
CA GLU A 192 -1.80 -13.56 14.44
C GLU A 192 -3.16 -14.22 14.58
N VAL A 193 -3.22 -15.54 14.46
CA VAL A 193 -4.45 -16.32 14.60
C VAL A 193 -4.39 -17.10 15.91
N GLN A 194 -5.45 -17.03 16.71
CA GLN A 194 -5.58 -17.74 17.98
C GLN A 194 -7.01 -18.26 18.13
N GLY A 195 -7.22 -19.55 17.80
CA GLY A 195 -8.53 -20.18 17.83
C GLY A 195 -9.52 -19.47 16.90
N HIS A 196 -10.55 -18.88 17.50
CA HIS A 196 -11.67 -18.17 16.87
C HIS A 196 -11.45 -16.65 16.75
N ARG A 197 -10.20 -16.22 16.89
CA ARG A 197 -9.80 -14.83 16.81
C ARG A 197 -8.59 -14.66 15.90
N ALA A 198 -8.53 -13.54 15.20
CA ALA A 198 -7.33 -13.09 14.50
C ALA A 198 -7.06 -11.61 14.73
N LEU A 199 -5.79 -11.25 14.88
CA LEU A 199 -5.32 -9.88 14.98
C LEU A 199 -4.49 -9.53 13.75
N LEU A 200 -5.00 -8.60 12.95
CA LEU A 200 -4.35 -8.07 11.76
C LEU A 200 -3.65 -6.76 12.10
N LYS A 201 -2.33 -6.75 11.98
CA LYS A 201 -1.44 -5.65 12.36
C LYS A 201 -0.87 -5.00 11.11
N ASN A 202 -1.26 -3.76 10.85
CA ASN A 202 -0.73 -2.96 9.75
C ASN A 202 0.37 -2.02 10.27
N TYR A 203 1.60 -2.28 9.84
CA TYR A 203 2.81 -1.52 10.13
C TYR A 203 3.23 -0.68 8.93
N ASP A 204 4.09 0.31 9.18
CA ASP A 204 4.86 1.02 8.15
C ASP A 204 3.98 1.59 7.03
N TRP A 205 2.75 1.98 7.37
CA TRP A 205 1.72 2.43 6.44
C TRP A 205 1.28 3.86 6.75
N ILE A 206 0.88 4.63 5.74
CA ILE A 206 0.43 6.01 5.98
C ILE A 206 -0.97 5.97 6.55
N SER A 207 -1.10 6.07 7.88
CA SER A 207 -2.40 6.02 8.55
C SER A 207 -3.11 7.38 8.50
N SER A 208 -4.43 7.35 8.32
CA SER A 208 -5.35 8.49 8.52
C SER A 208 -6.69 7.94 9.02
N PRO A 209 -7.57 8.77 9.61
CA PRO A 209 -8.89 8.31 10.03
C PRO A 209 -9.68 7.66 8.88
N ALA A 210 -9.70 8.30 7.71
CA ALA A 210 -10.32 7.75 6.49
C ALA A 210 -9.72 6.39 6.09
N ARG A 211 -8.39 6.24 6.13
CA ARG A 211 -7.73 4.97 5.81
C ARG A 211 -7.99 3.91 6.86
N CYS A 212 -8.11 4.30 8.12
CA CYS A 212 -8.45 3.37 9.19
C CYS A 212 -9.85 2.78 8.99
N ALA A 213 -10.81 3.62 8.60
CA ALA A 213 -12.18 3.22 8.27
C ALA A 213 -12.22 2.37 6.98
N ALA A 214 -11.44 2.74 5.96
CA ALA A 214 -11.30 1.96 4.73
C ALA A 214 -10.85 0.51 5.00
N TRP A 215 -9.85 0.30 5.87
CA TRP A 215 -9.42 -1.06 6.25
C TRP A 215 -10.45 -1.83 7.05
N LEU A 216 -11.14 -1.15 7.97
CA LEU A 216 -12.23 -1.75 8.73
C LEU A 216 -13.30 -2.30 7.77
N GLY A 217 -13.69 -1.47 6.79
CA GLY A 217 -14.60 -1.85 5.72
C GLY A 217 -14.08 -3.01 4.87
N ALA A 218 -12.81 -2.98 4.46
CA ALA A 218 -12.22 -4.05 3.65
C ALA A 218 -12.28 -5.41 4.37
N TYR A 219 -11.93 -5.46 5.66
CA TYR A 219 -12.02 -6.69 6.44
C TYR A 219 -13.45 -7.19 6.62
N GLU A 220 -14.41 -6.29 6.84
CA GLU A 220 -15.84 -6.61 6.85
C GLU A 220 -16.29 -7.21 5.51
N GLY A 221 -15.86 -6.61 4.40
CA GLY A 221 -16.18 -7.10 3.06
C GLY A 221 -15.59 -8.48 2.79
N PHE A 222 -14.38 -8.78 3.28
CA PHE A 222 -13.77 -10.10 3.14
C PHE A 222 -14.53 -11.19 3.92
N VAL A 223 -14.92 -10.92 5.17
CA VAL A 223 -15.69 -11.91 5.96
C VAL A 223 -17.09 -12.12 5.38
N GLN A 224 -17.73 -11.07 4.87
CA GLN A 224 -19.00 -11.15 4.15
C GLN A 224 -18.90 -12.02 2.89
N MET A 225 -17.85 -11.80 2.08
CA MET A 225 -17.60 -12.59 0.87
C MET A 225 -17.38 -14.08 1.20
N LEU A 226 -16.72 -14.37 2.32
CA LEU A 226 -16.48 -15.73 2.80
C LEU A 226 -17.69 -16.35 3.51
N LYS A 227 -18.77 -15.57 3.72
CA LYS A 227 -19.96 -15.96 4.49
C LYS A 227 -19.60 -16.44 5.91
N ILE A 228 -18.61 -15.78 6.52
CA ILE A 228 -18.23 -16.02 7.91
C ILE A 228 -18.93 -14.99 8.79
N GLU A 229 -19.64 -15.47 9.82
CA GLU A 229 -20.19 -14.62 10.86
C GLU A 229 -19.05 -14.15 11.77
N ALA A 230 -18.48 -12.97 11.44
CA ALA A 230 -17.38 -12.40 12.18
C ALA A 230 -17.62 -10.94 12.54
N THR A 231 -17.14 -10.52 13.72
CA THR A 231 -17.08 -9.11 14.12
C THR A 231 -15.69 -8.56 13.82
N VAL A 232 -15.61 -7.38 13.18
CA VAL A 232 -14.35 -6.68 12.91
C VAL A 232 -14.26 -5.42 13.77
N THR A 233 -13.23 -5.33 14.61
CA THR A 233 -13.04 -4.18 15.52
C THR A 233 -11.63 -3.61 15.40
N LYS A 234 -11.50 -2.28 15.36
CA LYS A 234 -10.19 -1.62 15.45
C LYS A 234 -9.72 -1.57 16.90
N VAL A 235 -8.61 -2.23 17.20
CA VAL A 235 -8.07 -2.37 18.57
C VAL A 235 -6.81 -1.53 18.81
N ALA A 236 -6.06 -1.18 17.76
CA ALA A 236 -4.86 -0.33 17.84
C ALA A 236 -4.80 0.69 16.70
N CYS A 237 -4.19 1.85 16.93
CA CYS A 237 -4.08 2.95 15.99
C CYS A 237 -2.79 3.74 16.15
N MET A 238 -1.98 3.83 15.09
CA MET A 238 -0.76 4.65 15.09
C MET A 238 -1.03 6.14 15.30
N LEU A 239 -2.22 6.62 14.94
CA LEU A 239 -2.62 8.02 15.22
C LEU A 239 -2.80 8.29 16.71
N ARG A 240 -2.89 7.25 17.54
CA ARG A 240 -2.96 7.33 19.01
C ARG A 240 -1.64 6.94 19.67
N GLY A 241 -0.56 6.77 18.90
CA GLY A 241 0.77 6.40 19.40
C GLY A 241 1.05 4.90 19.47
N ASP A 242 0.12 4.04 19.03
CA ASP A 242 0.38 2.60 18.96
C ASP A 242 1.42 2.28 17.87
N PRO A 243 2.21 1.20 18.00
CA PRO A 243 3.23 0.83 17.01
C PRO A 243 2.66 0.34 15.67
N TYR A 244 1.35 0.05 15.62
CA TYR A 244 0.65 -0.41 14.42
C TYR A 244 -0.83 -0.03 14.44
N CYS A 245 -1.49 -0.14 13.29
CA CYS A 245 -2.96 -0.14 13.23
C CYS A 245 -3.47 -1.58 13.29
N GLY A 246 -4.15 -1.93 14.39
CA GLY A 246 -4.60 -3.29 14.69
C GLY A 246 -6.10 -3.45 14.48
N TYR A 247 -6.49 -4.54 13.84
CA TYR A 247 -7.88 -4.93 13.58
C TYR A 247 -8.09 -6.36 14.05
N GLN A 248 -9.03 -6.56 14.96
CA GLN A 248 -9.39 -7.85 15.50
C GLN A 248 -10.61 -8.39 14.76
N LEU A 249 -10.54 -9.66 14.38
CA LEU A 249 -11.65 -10.47 13.89
C LEU A 249 -11.97 -11.51 14.95
N ASP A 250 -13.24 -11.63 15.31
CA ASP A 250 -13.76 -12.72 16.16
C ASP A 250 -14.89 -13.43 15.37
N TRP A 251 -14.83 -14.75 15.22
CA TRP A 251 -15.79 -15.57 14.44
C TRP A 251 -16.14 -16.91 15.10
#